data_AF-A0A1S8X173-F1
#
_entry.id   AF-A0A1S8X173-F1
#
_cell.length_a   1.000
_cell.length_b   1.000
_cell.length_c   1.000
_cell.angle_alpha   90.00
_cell.angle_beta   90.00
_cell.angle_gamma   90.00
#
_symmetry.space_group_name_H-M   'P 1'
#
loop_
_entity.id
_entity.type
_entity.pdbx_description
1 polymer ?
#
loop_
_entity_poly.entity_id
_entity_poly.type
_entity_poly.pdbx_seq_one_letter_code
_entity_poly.pdbx_strand_id
1 'polypeptide(L)'
;MESNSDDTILYEVKPGDSLSAIAAQFGYVTPTQLARINRLSLIGCGLPPVFPGQKLLVPTLNRGSLDVSSILSLVLCDVLRLL
;
A
#
# COMPACT_ATOMS: atom_id res chain seq x y z
N MET A 1 -6.14 -26.00 -3.16
CA MET A 1 -6.93 -24.76 -3.01
C MET A 1 -6.03 -23.77 -2.31
N GLU A 2 -5.27 -23.01 -3.10
CA GLU A 2 -4.27 -22.07 -2.59
C GLU A 2 -4.97 -20.73 -2.37
N SER A 3 -5.38 -20.47 -1.13
CA SER A 3 -5.88 -19.14 -0.75
C SER A 3 -4.66 -18.29 -0.45
N ASN A 4 -4.01 -17.78 -1.50
CA ASN A 4 -3.02 -16.73 -1.39
C ASN A 4 -3.76 -15.47 -0.96
N SER A 5 -4.04 -15.38 0.34
CA SER A 5 -4.63 -14.21 0.94
C SER A 5 -3.51 -13.19 0.94
N ASP A 6 -3.48 -12.31 -0.05
CA ASP A 6 -2.59 -11.17 -0.03
C ASP A 6 -2.95 -10.40 1.25
N ASP A 7 -2.19 -10.61 2.32
CA ASP A 7 -2.56 -10.20 3.67
C ASP A 7 -2.65 -8.68 3.72
N THR A 8 -3.82 -8.16 3.41
CA THR A 8 -4.08 -6.73 3.25
C THR A 8 -5.00 -6.33 4.38
N ILE A 9 -4.56 -5.37 5.18
CA ILE A 9 -5.40 -4.81 6.24
C ILE A 9 -6.19 -3.63 5.68
N LEU A 10 -7.37 -3.43 6.26
CA LEU A 10 -8.20 -2.27 5.96
C LEU A 10 -7.97 -1.21 7.04
N TYR A 11 -7.31 -0.12 6.66
CA TYR A 11 -7.06 1.03 7.52
C TYR A 11 -8.15 2.09 7.31
N GLU A 12 -8.77 2.56 8.40
CA GLU A 12 -9.66 3.71 8.37
C GLU A 12 -8.89 4.99 8.68
N VAL A 13 -8.88 5.91 7.71
CA VAL A 13 -8.18 7.20 7.80
C VAL A 13 -8.76 8.02 8.95
N LYS A 14 -7.91 8.52 9.83
CA LYS A 14 -8.30 9.36 10.97
C LYS A 14 -8.16 10.85 10.63
N PRO A 15 -8.84 11.75 11.38
CA PRO A 15 -8.62 13.19 11.26
C PRO A 15 -7.13 13.55 11.40
N GLY A 16 -6.57 14.20 10.37
CA GLY A 16 -5.17 14.60 10.32
C GLY A 16 -4.22 13.60 9.65
N ASP A 17 -4.70 12.41 9.25
CA ASP A 17 -3.89 11.48 8.48
C ASP A 17 -3.59 11.99 7.07
N SER A 18 -2.46 11.52 6.53
CA SER A 18 -2.05 11.72 5.13
C SER A 18 -1.43 10.43 4.62
N LEU A 19 -1.43 10.20 3.30
CA LEU A 19 -0.80 9.00 2.72
C LEU A 19 0.65 8.83 3.17
N SER A 20 1.41 9.93 3.28
CA SER A 20 2.78 9.93 3.80
C SER A 20 2.86 9.49 5.27
N ALA A 21 2.00 10.03 6.13
CA ALA A 21 1.97 9.71 7.56
C ALA A 21 1.55 8.25 7.79
N ILE A 22 0.53 7.78 7.07
CA ILE A 22 0.07 6.39 7.12
C ILE A 22 1.18 5.45 6.62
N ALA A 23 1.78 5.74 5.47
CA ALA A 23 2.89 4.95 4.93
C ALA A 23 4.09 4.89 5.91
N ALA A 24 4.45 6.03 6.51
CA ALA A 24 5.51 6.12 7.51
C ALA A 24 5.18 5.33 8.79
N GLN A 25 3.91 5.26 9.19
CA GLN A 25 3.46 4.47 10.33
C GLN A 25 3.73 2.97 10.12
N PHE A 26 3.53 2.46 8.90
CA PHE A 26 3.81 1.07 8.57
C PHE A 26 5.29 0.81 8.29
N GLY A 27 6.01 1.77 7.71
CA GLY A 27 7.46 1.71 7.51
C GLY A 27 7.93 0.75 6.40
N TYR A 28 7.03 -0.03 5.81
CA TYR A 28 7.32 -0.96 4.71
C TYR A 28 6.52 -0.69 3.43
N VAL A 29 5.67 0.33 3.42
CA VAL A 29 4.91 0.75 2.23
C VAL A 29 5.23 2.21 1.93
N THR A 30 5.31 2.58 0.65
CA THR A 30 5.49 3.98 0.25
C THR A 30 4.13 4.64 0.05
N PRO A 31 4.01 5.96 0.20
CA PRO A 31 2.73 6.64 0.00
C PRO A 31 2.23 6.53 -1.45
N THR A 32 3.14 6.47 -2.42
CA THR A 32 2.83 6.21 -3.83
C THR A 32 2.28 4.79 -4.03
N GLN A 33 2.91 3.79 -3.41
CA GLN A 33 2.43 2.40 -3.47
C GLN A 33 1.04 2.29 -2.85
N LEU A 34 0.83 2.95 -1.70
CA LEU A 34 -0.46 2.98 -1.02
C LEU A 34 -1.54 3.62 -1.89
N ALA A 35 -1.23 4.74 -2.56
CA ALA A 35 -2.14 5.37 -3.52
C ALA A 35 -2.50 4.43 -4.68
N ARG A 36 -1.51 3.75 -5.26
CA ARG A 36 -1.70 2.82 -6.39
C ARG A 36 -2.59 1.64 -6.04
N ILE A 37 -2.35 1.00 -4.90
CA ILE A 37 -3.14 -0.16 -4.43
C ILE A 37 -4.60 0.26 -4.21
N ASN A 38 -4.80 1.46 -3.67
CA ASN A 38 -6.12 2.04 -3.44
C ASN A 38 -6.73 2.73 -4.67
N ARG A 39 -6.09 2.63 -5.84
CA ARG A 39 -6.52 3.26 -7.09
C ARG A 39 -6.77 4.77 -6.96
N LEU A 40 -6.02 5.43 -6.07
CA LEU A 40 -6.05 6.87 -5.90
C LEU A 40 -5.28 7.52 -7.05
N SER A 41 -5.90 8.49 -7.70
CA SER A 41 -5.28 9.22 -8.81
C SER A 41 -4.11 10.06 -8.31
N LEU A 42 -2.90 9.72 -8.75
CA LEU A 42 -1.74 10.59 -8.61
C LEU A 42 -1.89 11.74 -9.60
N ILE A 43 -2.25 12.93 -9.11
CA ILE A 43 -2.45 14.11 -9.94
C ILE A 43 -1.14 14.90 -9.95
N GLY A 44 -0.47 14.94 -11.09
CA GLY A 44 0.81 15.64 -11.25
C GLY A 44 1.93 15.04 -10.39
N CYS A 45 2.69 15.91 -9.72
CA CYS A 45 3.81 15.52 -8.84
C CYS A 45 3.38 15.26 -7.37
N GLY A 46 2.08 15.24 -7.07
CA GLY A 46 1.56 15.21 -5.70
C GLY A 46 0.89 13.90 -5.31
N LEU A 47 0.86 13.65 -3.99
CA LEU A 47 0.02 12.60 -3.39
C LEU A 47 -1.43 13.11 -3.26
N PRO A 48 -2.44 12.28 -3.59
CA PRO A 48 -3.83 12.68 -3.45
C PRO A 48 -4.19 12.87 -1.97
N PRO A 49 -5.12 13.79 -1.66
CA PRO A 49 -5.64 13.94 -0.31
C PRO A 49 -6.42 12.69 0.09
N VAL A 50 -6.33 12.36 1.38
CA VAL A 50 -7.16 11.32 2.01
C VAL A 50 -8.09 11.97 3.02
N PHE A 51 -9.28 11.41 3.16
CA PHE A 51 -10.33 11.99 4.00
C PHE A 51 -10.61 11.11 5.22
N PRO A 52 -10.92 11.69 6.39
CA PRO A 52 -11.31 10.90 7.56
C PRO A 52 -12.51 9.99 7.26
N GLY A 53 -12.45 8.74 7.73
CA GLY A 53 -13.44 7.70 7.43
C GLY A 53 -13.22 6.99 6.08
N GLN A 54 -12.28 7.44 5.26
CA GLN A 54 -11.87 6.72 4.05
C GLN A 54 -11.17 5.41 4.43
N LYS A 55 -11.51 4.32 3.72
CA LYS A 55 -10.90 3.01 3.93
C LYS A 55 -9.79 2.79 2.93
N LEU A 56 -8.59 2.50 3.41
CA LEU A 56 -7.41 2.22 2.61
C LEU A 56 -6.95 0.77 2.83
N LEU A 57 -6.75 0.06 1.75
CA LEU A 57 -6.05 -1.21 1.68
C LEU A 57 -4.56 -0.98 1.90
N VAL A 58 -4.02 -1.55 2.96
CA VAL A 58 -2.59 -1.53 3.26
C VAL A 58 -2.07 -2.96 3.14
N PRO A 59 -1.13 -3.24 2.23
CA PRO A 59 -0.53 -4.57 2.15
C PRO A 59 0.28 -4.82 3.41
N THR A 60 0.14 -5.97 4.04
CA THR A 60 1.01 -6.36 5.15
C THR A 60 2.11 -7.27 4.64
N LEU A 61 3.28 -7.14 5.24
CA LEU A 61 4.34 -8.11 5.06
C LEU A 61 4.07 -9.27 6.00
N ASN A 62 3.53 -10.36 5.48
CA ASN A 62 3.34 -11.57 6.27
C ASN A 62 4.71 -12.24 6.51
N ARG A 63 5.40 -11.78 7.55
CA ARG A 63 6.78 -12.17 7.88
C ARG A 63 6.94 -13.65 8.25
N GLY A 64 5.82 -14.36 8.45
CA GLY A 64 5.76 -15.82 8.67
C GLY A 64 5.55 -16.66 7.40
N SER A 65 5.13 -16.05 6.29
CA SER A 65 4.99 -16.70 4.98
C SER A 65 6.04 -16.09 4.04
N LEU A 66 7.30 -16.50 4.21
CA LEU A 66 8.42 -16.03 3.40
C LEU A 66 8.39 -16.68 2.02
N ASP A 67 7.27 -16.57 1.31
CA ASP A 67 7.21 -16.93 -0.08
C ASP A 67 7.99 -15.84 -0.84
N VAL A 68 9.18 -16.19 -1.29
CA VAL A 68 10.05 -15.33 -2.12
C VAL A 68 9.30 -14.75 -3.32
N SER A 69 8.23 -15.43 -3.76
CA SER A 69 7.26 -15.00 -4.76
C SER A 69 6.49 -13.73 -4.38
N SER A 70 6.08 -13.58 -3.11
CA SER A 70 5.32 -12.42 -2.61
C SER A 70 6.23 -11.19 -2.47
N ILE A 71 7.45 -11.39 -1.99
CA ILE A 71 8.48 -10.33 -1.92
C ILE A 71 8.85 -9.86 -3.32
N LEU A 72 9.07 -10.81 -4.25
CA LEU A 72 9.38 -10.47 -5.64
C LEU A 72 8.20 -9.78 -6.32
N SER A 73 6.95 -10.18 -6.07
CA SER A 73 5.77 -9.50 -6.63
C SER A 73 5.64 -8.06 -6.16
N LEU A 74 5.85 -7.79 -4.87
CA LEU A 74 5.82 -6.44 -4.31
C LEU A 74 6.91 -5.53 -4.90
N VAL A 75 8.13 -6.04 -5.04
CA VAL A 75 9.28 -5.28 -5.58
C VAL A 75 9.20 -5.16 -7.11
N LEU A 76 8.76 -6.21 -7.81
CA LEU A 76 8.63 -6.22 -9.27
C LEU A 76 7.45 -5.36 -9.74
N CYS A 77 6.34 -5.26 -8.99
CA CYS A 77 5.26 -4.31 -9.30
C CYS A 77 5.67 -2.83 -9.18
N ASP A 78 6.72 -2.57 -8.40
CA ASP A 78 7.35 -1.25 -8.30
C ASP A 78 8.31 -1.04 -9.49
N VAL A 79 9.25 -1.98 -9.73
CA VAL A 79 10.28 -1.87 -10.78
C VAL A 79 9.72 -1.99 -12.21
N LEU A 80 8.79 -2.91 -12.48
CA LEU A 80 8.28 -3.22 -13.83
C LEU A 80 7.29 -2.16 -14.36
N ARG A 81 6.81 -1.22 -13.53
CA ARG A 81 5.96 -0.09 -13.97
C ARG A 81 6.70 1.25 -14.00
N LEU A 82 7.99 1.26 -13.68
CA LEU A 82 8.89 2.41 -13.78
C LEU A 82 9.77 2.37 -15.04
N LEU A 83 9.68 1.31 -15.86
CA LEU A 83 10.22 1.20 -17.22
C LEU A 83 9.09 1.35 -18.25
#